data_AF-A0A3D6CAW1-F1
#
_entry.id   AF-A0A3D6CAW1-F1
#
_cell.length_a   1.000
_cell.length_b   1.000
_cell.length_c   1.000
_cell.angle_alpha   90.00
_cell.angle_beta   90.00
_cell.angle_gamma   90.00
#
_symmetry.space_group_name_H-M   'P 1'
#
loop_
_entity.id
_entity.type
_entity.pdbx_description
1 polymer ?
#
loop_
_entity_poly.entity_id
_entity_poly.type
_entity_poly.pdbx_seq_one_letter_code
_entity_poly.pdbx_strand_id
1 'polypeptide(L)' 'MGLLNLLLTNPVAFAFIAIPLMYAIIFHELAHGYVAYRLGDPTAKHLGRLSLNPLKHLDPLGTLMLFLVGFGWARPVPV' A
#
# COMPACT_ATOMS: atom_id res chain seq x y z
N MET A 1 -1.37 3.80 21.31
CA MET A 1 -0.96 2.54 20.63
C MET A 1 -1.32 2.70 19.16
N GLY A 2 -0.34 2.61 18.27
CA GLY A 2 -0.49 2.95 16.85
C GLY A 2 0.74 3.71 16.34
N LEU A 3 1.01 3.64 15.04
CA LEU A 3 2.16 4.30 14.41
C LEU A 3 2.13 5.84 14.60
N LEU A 4 0.97 6.44 14.83
CA LEU A 4 0.86 7.88 15.11
C LEU A 4 1.54 8.31 16.42
N ASN A 5 1.65 7.43 17.41
CA ASN A 5 2.41 7.76 18.61
C ASN A 5 3.90 7.91 18.28
N LEU A 6 4.44 7.04 17.43
CA LEU A 6 5.80 7.12 16.94
C LEU A 6 6.05 8.43 16.17
N LEU A 7 5.08 8.92 15.39
CA LEU A 7 5.20 10.21 14.71
C LEU A 7 5.49 11.36 15.68
N LEU A 8 4.84 11.36 16.85
CA LEU A 8 4.99 12.41 17.86
C LEU A 8 6.23 12.22 18.75
N THR A 9 6.55 10.97 19.12
CA THR A 9 7.63 10.68 20.07
C THR A 9 9.00 10.47 19.41
N ASN A 10 9.02 9.91 18.19
CA ASN A 10 10.24 9.62 17.44
C ASN A 10 9.94 9.63 15.92
N PRO A 11 9.87 10.81 15.29
CA PRO A 11 9.47 10.96 13.89
C PRO A 11 10.42 10.24 12.91
N VAL A 12 11.69 10.07 13.30
CA VAL A 12 12.67 9.32 12.51
C VAL A 12 12.28 7.84 12.47
N ALA A 13 12.05 7.22 13.63
CA ALA A 13 11.61 5.83 13.70
C ALA A 13 10.28 5.61 12.97
N PHE A 14 9.36 6.58 13.06
CA PHE A 14 8.12 6.55 12.28
C PHE A 14 8.40 6.47 10.77
N ALA A 15 9.26 7.33 10.22
CA ALA A 15 9.59 7.32 8.80
C ALA A 15 10.22 6.00 8.35
N PHE A 16 11.14 5.44 9.16
CA PHE A 16 11.78 4.16 8.87
C PHE A 16 10.83 2.95 8.90
N ILE A 17 9.67 3.06 9.52
CA ILE A 17 8.65 2.00 9.53
C ILE A 17 7.57 2.27 8.48
N ALA A 18 7.02 3.48 8.45
CA ALA A 18 5.87 3.83 7.62
C ALA A 18 6.19 3.77 6.12
N ILE A 19 7.37 4.26 5.70
CA ILE A 19 7.75 4.30 4.28
C ILE A 19 7.95 2.88 3.72
N PRO A 20 8.77 1.99 4.33
CA PRO A 20 8.90 0.62 3.84
C PRO A 20 7.60 -0.16 3.89
N LEU A 21 6.78 0.01 4.94
CA LEU A 21 5.47 -0.65 5.04
C LEU A 21 4.54 -0.24 3.89
N MET A 22 4.49 1.06 3.57
CA MET A 22 3.73 1.57 2.42
C MET A 22 4.20 0.95 1.10
N TYR A 23 5.52 0.90 0.86
CA TYR A 23 6.05 0.29 -0.36
C TYR A 23 5.88 -1.22 -0.40
N ALA A 24 5.95 -1.92 0.74
CA ALA A 24 5.67 -3.35 0.80
C ALA A 24 4.25 -3.68 0.32
N ILE A 25 3.26 -2.88 0.72
CA ILE A 25 1.88 -2.98 0.23
C ILE A 25 1.79 -2.71 -1.27
N ILE A 26 2.46 -1.66 -1.77
CA ILE A 26 2.49 -1.34 -3.20
C ILE A 26 3.10 -2.49 -4.02
N PHE A 27 4.21 -3.06 -3.56
CA PHE A 27 4.85 -4.19 -4.24
C PHE A 27 3.96 -5.44 -4.21
N HIS A 28 3.24 -5.69 -3.11
CA HIS A 28 2.28 -6.80 -3.01
C HIS A 28 1.18 -6.69 -4.07
N GLU A 29 0.50 -5.55 -4.15
CA GLU A 29 -0.56 -5.30 -5.13
C GLU A 29 -0.02 -5.29 -6.57
N LEU A 30 1.16 -4.70 -6.78
CA LEU A 30 1.80 -4.71 -8.09
C LEU A 30 2.15 -6.15 -8.52
N ALA A 31 2.59 -7.01 -7.60
CA ALA A 31 2.95 -8.39 -7.90
C ALA A 31 1.72 -9.19 -8.36
N HIS A 32 0.57 -9.04 -7.70
CA HIS A 32 -0.68 -9.65 -8.15
C HIS A 32 -1.01 -9.24 -9.59
N GLY A 33 -1.06 -7.93 -9.84
CA GLY A 33 -1.37 -7.40 -11.17
C GLY A 33 -0.33 -7.80 -12.23
N TYR A 34 0.95 -7.86 -11.85
CA TYR A 34 2.03 -8.24 -12.75
C TYR A 34 1.92 -9.71 -13.15
N VAL A 35 1.68 -10.61 -12.19
CA VAL A 35 1.49 -12.03 -12.47
C VAL A 35 0.26 -12.25 -13.35
N ALA A 36 -0.87 -11.61 -13.02
CA ALA A 36 -2.09 -11.68 -13.83
C ALA A 36 -1.85 -11.20 -15.28
N TYR A 37 -1.14 -10.08 -15.45
CA TYR A 37 -0.76 -9.58 -16.76
C TYR A 37 0.13 -10.55 -17.55
N ARG A 38 1.09 -11.19 -16.87
CA ARG A 38 1.96 -12.20 -17.49
C ARG A 38 1.20 -13.48 -17.87
N LEU A 39 0.09 -13.77 -17.19
CA LEU A 39 -0.81 -14.89 -17.49
C LEU A 39 -1.94 -14.51 -18.46
N GLY A 40 -1.98 -13.26 -18.94
CA GLY A 40 -2.87 -12.82 -20.01
C GLY A 40 -4.07 -11.99 -19.58
N ASP A 41 -4.24 -11.65 -18.30
CA ASP A 41 -5.25 -10.68 -17.86
C ASP A 41 -4.71 -9.24 -17.94
N PRO A 42 -5.17 -8.40 -18.88
CA PRO A 42 -4.69 -7.04 -19.03
C PRO A 42 -5.38 -6.04 -18.07
N THR A 43 -6.32 -6.46 -17.22
CA THR A 43 -7.16 -5.57 -16.40
C THR A 43 -6.35 -4.60 -15.54
N ALA A 44 -5.42 -5.11 -14.72
CA ALA A 44 -4.55 -4.27 -13.89
C ALA A 44 -3.71 -3.28 -14.71
N LYS A 45 -3.25 -3.68 -15.90
CA LYS A 45 -2.48 -2.81 -16.81
C LYS A 45 -3.33 -1.70 -17.40
N HIS A 46 -4.52 -2.01 -17.90
CA HIS A 46 -5.44 -1.03 -18.48
C HIS A 46 -5.92 0.01 -17.46
N LEU A 47 -6.11 -0.42 -16.21
CA LEU A 47 -6.43 0.48 -15.10
C LEU A 47 -5.21 1.24 -14.55
N GLY A 48 -4.02 1.05 -15.16
CA GLY A 48 -2.79 1.71 -14.76
C GLY A 48 -2.30 1.32 -13.36
N ARG A 49 -2.69 0.14 -12.86
CA ARG A 49 -2.35 -0.39 -11.53
C ARG A 49 -0.95 -1.01 -11.47
N LEU A 50 -0.32 -1.29 -12.61
CA LEU A 50 1.11 -1.66 -12.70
C LEU A 50 2.01 -0.42 -12.54
N SER A 51 2.03 0.15 -11.34
CA SER A 51 2.70 1.42 -11.05
C SER A 51 3.23 1.42 -9.62
N LEU A 52 4.34 2.11 -9.35
CA LEU A 52 4.82 2.32 -7.98
C LEU A 52 4.19 3.55 -7.29
N ASN A 53 3.23 4.22 -7.93
CA ASN A 53 2.54 5.37 -7.35
C ASN A 53 1.64 4.93 -6.17
N PRO A 54 1.93 5.35 -4.91
CA PRO A 54 1.15 4.96 -3.73
C PRO A 54 -0.33 5.30 -3.85
N LEU A 55 -0.68 6.41 -4.49
CA LEU A 55 -2.07 6.88 -4.63
C LEU A 55 -2.96 5.92 -5.42
N LYS A 56 -2.36 5.01 -6.20
CA LYS A 56 -3.10 3.99 -6.94
C LYS A 56 -3.43 2.76 -6.11
N HIS A 57 -2.70 2.54 -5.02
CA HIS A 57 -2.73 1.32 -4.20
C HIS A 57 -3.23 1.54 -2.78
N LEU A 58 -3.22 2.78 -2.30
CA LEU A 58 -3.69 3.09 -0.95
C LEU A 58 -5.19 3.41 -0.96
N ASP A 59 -5.92 2.77 -0.05
CA ASP A 59 -7.27 3.16 0.31
C ASP A 59 -7.20 4.21 1.43
N PRO A 60 -7.80 5.41 1.29
CA PRO A 60 -7.69 6.45 2.31
C PRO A 60 -8.19 6.02 3.69
N LEU A 61 -9.28 5.24 3.76
CA LEU A 61 -9.84 4.76 5.02
C LEU A 61 -8.99 3.64 5.62
N GLY A 62 -8.61 2.65 4.81
CA GLY A 62 -7.74 1.56 5.22
C GLY A 62 -6.36 2.06 5.68
N THR A 63 -5.80 3.06 5.00
CA THR A 63 -4.53 3.71 5.37
C THR A 63 -4.67 4.46 6.70
N LEU A 64 -5.77 5.22 6.89
CA LEU A 64 -6.03 5.90 8.15
C LEU A 64 -6.20 4.92 9.33
N MET A 65 -6.94 3.83 9.11
CA MET A 65 -7.14 2.75 10.08
C MET A 65 -5.80 2.12 10.49
N LEU A 66 -4.89 1.89 9.53
CA LEU A 66 -3.55 1.36 9.81
C LEU A 66 -2.78 2.24 10.81
N PHE A 67 -2.87 3.55 10.66
CA PHE A 67 -2.16 4.51 11.51
C PHE A 67 -2.79 4.67 12.91
N LEU A 68 -4.13 4.64 12.99
CA LEU A 68 -4.88 4.82 14.24
C LEU A 68 -4.99 3.55 15.07
N VAL A 69 -5.31 2.43 14.43
CA VAL A 69 -5.68 1.16 15.08
C VAL A 69 -4.56 0.11 14.97
N GLY A 70 -3.59 0.32 14.07
CA GLY A 70 -2.54 -0.66 13.78
C GLY A 70 -2.97 -1.76 12.79
N PHE A 71 -4.20 -1.67 12.26
CA PHE A 71 -4.75 -2.58 11.27
C PHE A 71 -5.41 -1.77 10.14
N GLY A 72 -5.22 -2.20 8.89
CA GLY A 72 -5.77 -1.52 7.72
C GLY A 72 -5.62 -2.36 6.46
N TRP A 73 -6.04 -1.81 5.31
CA TRP A 73 -6.01 -2.49 4.02
C TRP A 73 -5.57 -1.55 2.90
N ALA A 74 -5.09 -2.14 1.82
CA ALA A 74 -4.80 -1.46 0.57
C ALA A 74 -6.07 -1.36 -0.30
N ARG A 75 -6.01 -0.55 -1.36
CA ARG A 75 -6.95 -0.67 -2.47
C ARG A 75 -6.54 -1.91 -3.28
N PRO A 76 -7.36 -2.98 -3.35
CA PRO A 76 -6.99 -4.24 -3.99
C PRO A 76 -6.91 -4.10 -5.51
N VAL A 77 -5.90 -4.70 -6.13
CA VAL A 77 -5.75 -4.73 -7.58
C VAL A 77 -6.73 -5.74 -8.20
N PRO A 78 -7.50 -5.36 -9.23
CA PRO A 78 -8.33 -6.31 -9.96
C PRO A 78 -7.46 -7.19 -10.87
N VAL A 79 -7.66 -8.50 -10.76
CA VAL A 79 -6.97 -9.59 -11.47
C VAL A 79 -7.94 -10.75 -11.73
#